data_AF-A0AAE9SQ55-F1
#
_entry.id   AF-A0AAE9SQ55-F1
#
_cell.length_a   1.000
_cell.length_b   1.000
_cell.length_c   1.000
_cell.angle_alpha   90.00
_cell.angle_beta   90.00
_cell.angle_gamma   90.00
#
_symmetry.space_group_name_H-M   'P 1'
#
loop_
_entity.id
_entity.type
_entity.pdbx_description
1 polymer ?
#
loop_
_entity_poly.entity_id
_entity_poly.type
_entity_poly.pdbx_seq_one_letter_code
_entity_poly.pdbx_strand_id
1 'polypeptide(L)'
;MVLGLDTAYIPVAEEDIKYFVEDVCNNPDLVEQRVNQLTPSEQERKFLTHTLYKNLLAQTENDTFDSHFGFTSCCILAYLSPYYYDRGQSLGRLAYDFGGEQSEHLFSLLNCFQTFFSTVPHCGDSGGPNYCSGYYIIKENITPLHDALMQLDRAVGPLFEEDSGLIKALKYAQKHQTGLLEAFDIQVPFSGDFFTSRFNLRAWYLDNLDDERIEKECIDTSFTIGFPVPSSSIIDMFDTGPFIFDWVRSENLLPIFENDPDPKKERAVSGQVEIRLIFEETTPLVVVRTTQNTLLHDPENYVEKIRLSFEKYLTQNGLEANFFVSLHDSESIPKEIKSSSDIEVRYFSKPSFIFSRHQWLFTLDDEKLAMEFGYSGRMVLSLNGEKIDEYRLSDKDIHRTVYFAGGHWYTISVDATQYRNGDLDLKIYKGVQPKAEFKCFKGAEQYPLSKNLVLMAGEMATIFLTLMTLAARKPILIPPLLLIGFLMFKYNQRHHYFLKPSYELEEDSQP
;
A
#
# COMPACT_ATOMS: atom_id res chain seq x y z
N MET A 1 -27.00 3.10 -37.34
CA MET A 1 -26.11 3.12 -36.16
C MET A 1 -26.19 4.53 -35.62
N VAL A 2 -27.08 4.79 -34.66
CA VAL A 2 -27.18 6.13 -34.07
C VAL A 2 -26.08 6.24 -33.03
N LEU A 3 -25.23 7.27 -33.10
CA LEU A 3 -24.30 7.58 -32.02
C LEU A 3 -25.11 7.83 -30.75
N GLY A 4 -24.96 6.97 -29.74
CA GLY A 4 -25.60 7.16 -28.44
C GLY A 4 -24.91 8.30 -27.68
N LEU A 5 -25.70 9.14 -27.01
CA LEU A 5 -25.22 10.18 -26.11
C LEU A 5 -24.72 9.55 -24.80
N ASP A 6 -23.56 9.99 -24.33
CA ASP A 6 -23.03 9.61 -23.02
C ASP A 6 -23.76 10.44 -21.95
N THR A 7 -24.73 9.82 -21.29
CA THR A 7 -25.69 10.52 -20.40
C THR A 7 -25.44 10.13 -18.95
N ALA A 8 -25.41 11.13 -18.08
CA ALA A 8 -25.36 10.98 -16.64
C ALA A 8 -26.62 11.54 -15.98
N TYR A 9 -27.11 10.81 -14.98
CA TYR A 9 -28.24 11.18 -14.15
C TYR A 9 -27.75 11.42 -12.74
N ILE A 10 -27.90 12.65 -12.26
CA ILE A 10 -27.37 13.13 -10.99
C ILE A 10 -28.55 13.40 -10.05
N PRO A 11 -28.84 12.51 -9.08
CA PRO A 11 -29.81 12.78 -8.04
C PRO A 11 -29.36 13.96 -7.19
N VAL A 12 -30.15 15.02 -7.14
CA VAL A 12 -29.79 16.27 -6.47
C VAL A 12 -31.02 17.03 -5.99
N ALA A 13 -30.96 17.56 -4.76
CA ALA A 13 -32.01 18.39 -4.20
C ALA A 13 -31.89 19.85 -4.68
N GLU A 14 -33.01 20.56 -4.77
CA GLU A 14 -33.02 21.95 -5.20
C GLU A 14 -32.23 22.85 -4.24
N GLU A 15 -32.26 22.53 -2.95
CA GLU A 15 -31.50 23.24 -1.93
C GLU A 15 -29.99 23.11 -2.12
N ASP A 16 -29.51 21.94 -2.59
CA ASP A 16 -28.10 21.70 -2.88
C ASP A 16 -27.64 22.47 -4.11
N ILE A 17 -28.48 22.53 -5.15
CA ILE A 17 -28.24 23.36 -6.34
C ILE A 17 -27.98 24.81 -5.90
N LYS A 18 -28.91 25.35 -5.11
CA LYS A 18 -28.78 26.71 -4.60
C LYS A 18 -27.52 26.91 -3.77
N TYR A 19 -27.26 26.00 -2.85
CA TYR A 19 -26.15 26.12 -1.91
C TYR A 19 -24.77 26.01 -2.56
N PHE A 20 -24.59 25.08 -3.50
CA PHE A 20 -23.30 24.79 -4.14
C PHE A 20 -23.06 25.59 -5.42
N VAL A 21 -24.11 26.05 -6.10
CA VAL A 21 -23.98 26.77 -7.38
C VAL A 21 -24.38 28.24 -7.20
N GLU A 22 -25.63 28.54 -6.88
CA GLU A 22 -26.14 29.91 -6.89
C GLU A 22 -25.50 30.80 -5.82
N ASP A 23 -25.42 30.32 -4.58
CA ASP A 23 -24.82 31.07 -3.47
C ASP A 23 -23.38 31.45 -3.81
N VAL A 24 -22.64 30.57 -4.50
CA VAL A 24 -21.25 30.79 -4.93
C VAL A 24 -21.18 31.80 -6.07
N CYS A 25 -22.07 31.71 -7.06
CA CYS A 25 -22.15 32.73 -8.12
C CYS A 25 -22.46 34.12 -7.55
N ASN A 26 -23.30 34.19 -6.52
CA ASN A 26 -23.64 35.43 -5.83
C ASN A 26 -22.53 35.91 -4.87
N ASN A 27 -21.75 34.98 -4.31
CA ASN A 27 -20.66 35.27 -3.39
C ASN A 27 -19.47 34.30 -3.60
N PRO A 28 -18.50 34.67 -4.46
CA PRO A 28 -17.33 33.85 -4.77
C PRO A 28 -16.46 33.47 -3.57
N ASP A 29 -16.52 34.22 -2.46
CA ASP A 29 -15.75 33.91 -1.25
C ASP A 29 -16.18 32.57 -0.59
N LEU A 30 -17.31 32.01 -1.01
CA LEU A 30 -17.82 30.73 -0.51
C LEU A 30 -17.13 29.50 -1.12
N VAL A 31 -16.38 29.63 -2.22
CA VAL A 31 -15.81 28.50 -2.98
C VAL A 31 -15.05 27.53 -2.08
N GLU A 32 -14.08 28.02 -1.29
CA GLU A 32 -13.25 27.15 -0.45
C GLU A 32 -14.09 26.38 0.58
N GLN A 33 -15.07 27.05 1.20
CA GLN A 33 -16.00 26.42 2.13
C GLN A 33 -16.85 25.33 1.46
N ARG A 34 -17.31 25.56 0.22
CA ARG A 34 -18.10 24.58 -0.53
C ARG A 34 -17.27 23.39 -0.97
N VAL A 35 -16.08 23.62 -1.50
CA VAL A 35 -15.15 22.58 -1.96
C VAL A 35 -14.78 21.62 -0.84
N ASN A 36 -14.52 22.13 0.37
CA ASN A 36 -14.20 21.30 1.53
C ASN A 36 -15.36 20.37 1.98
N GLN A 37 -16.59 20.63 1.54
CA GLN A 37 -17.76 19.78 1.82
C GLN A 37 -18.01 18.72 0.75
N LEU A 38 -17.40 18.86 -0.44
CA LEU A 38 -17.64 17.96 -1.58
C LEU A 38 -16.71 16.75 -1.58
N THR A 39 -15.48 16.90 -1.09
CA THR A 39 -14.47 15.84 -1.18
C THR A 39 -13.39 15.96 -0.09
N PRO A 40 -12.89 14.82 0.45
CA PRO A 40 -11.69 14.78 1.28
C PRO A 40 -10.39 14.86 0.45
N SER A 41 -10.42 14.53 -0.85
CA SER A 41 -9.25 14.46 -1.73
C SER A 41 -8.67 15.84 -2.01
N GLU A 42 -7.41 16.06 -1.64
CA GLU A 42 -6.73 17.32 -1.92
C GLU A 42 -6.61 17.59 -3.43
N GLN A 43 -6.41 16.53 -4.23
CA GLN A 43 -6.33 16.63 -5.68
C GLN A 43 -7.66 17.10 -6.28
N GLU A 44 -8.78 16.50 -5.85
CA GLU A 44 -10.10 16.88 -6.35
C GLU A 44 -10.50 18.28 -5.87
N ARG A 45 -10.12 18.69 -4.65
CA ARG A 45 -10.31 20.07 -4.18
C ARG A 45 -9.61 21.08 -5.09
N LYS A 46 -8.38 20.78 -5.54
CA LYS A 46 -7.65 21.65 -6.47
C LYS A 46 -8.36 21.73 -7.81
N PHE A 47 -8.84 20.61 -8.34
CA PHE A 47 -9.60 20.55 -9.59
C PHE A 47 -10.92 21.34 -9.49
N LEU A 48 -11.72 21.10 -8.46
CA LEU A 48 -12.95 21.84 -8.19
C LEU A 48 -12.70 23.35 -8.12
N THR A 49 -11.69 23.78 -7.35
CA THR A 49 -11.41 25.21 -7.14
C THR A 49 -10.86 25.89 -8.39
N HIS A 50 -9.83 25.31 -9.02
CA HIS A 50 -9.07 25.98 -10.09
C HIS A 50 -9.62 25.72 -11.49
N THR A 51 -10.52 24.76 -11.64
CA THR A 51 -11.15 24.41 -12.92
C THR A 51 -12.65 24.65 -12.85
N LEU A 52 -13.39 23.87 -12.05
CA LEU A 52 -14.86 23.90 -12.10
C LEU A 52 -15.42 25.24 -11.58
N TYR A 53 -15.22 25.60 -10.31
CA TYR A 53 -15.72 26.87 -9.78
C TYR A 53 -15.15 28.09 -10.49
N LYS A 54 -13.89 28.04 -10.93
CA LYS A 54 -13.30 29.11 -11.73
C LYS A 54 -14.04 29.30 -13.06
N ASN A 55 -14.38 28.21 -13.75
CA ASN A 55 -15.15 28.28 -15.00
C ASN A 55 -16.56 28.78 -14.74
N LEU A 56 -17.24 28.25 -13.71
CA LEU A 56 -18.59 28.68 -13.31
C LEU A 56 -18.65 30.20 -13.10
N LEU A 57 -17.68 30.76 -12.36
CA LEU A 57 -17.64 32.19 -12.04
C LEU A 57 -17.21 33.08 -13.21
N ALA A 58 -16.56 32.52 -14.23
CA ALA A 58 -16.11 33.25 -15.41
C ALA A 58 -17.18 33.35 -16.51
N GLN A 59 -18.29 32.62 -16.37
CA GLN A 59 -19.34 32.53 -17.37
C GLN A 59 -20.13 33.84 -17.48
N THR A 60 -20.48 34.17 -18.71
CA THR A 60 -21.35 35.31 -19.05
C THR A 60 -22.58 34.81 -19.80
N GLU A 61 -23.68 35.58 -19.73
CA GLU A 61 -24.96 35.26 -20.41
C GLU A 61 -24.85 35.05 -21.94
N ASN A 62 -23.73 35.42 -22.55
CA ASN A 62 -23.47 35.29 -23.99
C ASN A 62 -22.66 34.04 -24.37
N ASP A 63 -22.20 33.26 -23.41
CA ASP A 63 -21.37 32.08 -23.68
C ASP A 63 -22.24 30.90 -24.13
N THR A 64 -22.13 30.53 -25.41
CA THR A 64 -22.91 29.43 -26.02
C THR A 64 -22.72 28.08 -25.33
N PHE A 65 -21.59 27.91 -24.64
CA PHE A 65 -21.23 26.68 -23.92
C PHE A 65 -22.12 26.43 -22.69
N ASP A 66 -22.82 27.45 -22.19
CA ASP A 66 -23.51 27.37 -20.91
C ASP A 66 -24.85 28.14 -20.89
N SER A 67 -25.65 27.98 -21.93
CA SER A 67 -27.00 28.57 -21.99
C SER A 67 -28.05 27.84 -21.12
N HIS A 68 -27.66 26.80 -20.39
CA HIS A 68 -28.53 25.88 -19.65
C HIS A 68 -27.97 25.67 -18.22
N PHE A 69 -28.36 24.62 -17.49
CA PHE A 69 -27.92 24.36 -16.11
C PHE A 69 -26.39 24.10 -15.96
N GLY A 70 -25.58 24.45 -16.95
CA GLY A 70 -24.13 24.34 -17.02
C GLY A 70 -23.49 23.01 -16.83
N PHE A 71 -22.67 22.62 -17.82
CA PHE A 71 -21.77 21.48 -17.73
C PHE A 71 -20.98 21.51 -16.42
N THR A 72 -20.46 22.69 -16.06
CA THR A 72 -19.65 22.88 -14.86
C THR A 72 -20.45 22.67 -13.57
N SER A 73 -21.67 23.18 -13.50
CA SER A 73 -22.55 22.99 -12.34
C SER A 73 -22.92 21.52 -12.17
N CYS A 74 -23.21 20.81 -13.26
CA CYS A 74 -23.45 19.35 -13.23
C CYS A 74 -22.25 18.59 -12.68
N CYS A 75 -21.04 18.95 -13.16
CA CYS A 75 -19.80 18.35 -12.69
C CYS A 75 -19.57 18.56 -11.18
N ILE A 76 -19.89 19.74 -10.66
CA ILE A 76 -19.81 20.06 -9.23
C ILE A 76 -20.84 19.23 -8.43
N LEU A 77 -22.09 19.19 -8.89
CA LEU A 77 -23.17 18.53 -8.16
C LEU A 77 -23.04 17.00 -8.14
N ALA A 78 -22.36 16.42 -9.13
CA ALA A 78 -22.02 15.00 -9.15
C ALA A 78 -21.04 14.56 -8.03
N TYR A 79 -20.46 15.50 -7.27
CA TYR A 79 -19.71 15.17 -6.03
C TYR A 79 -20.62 14.88 -4.82
N LEU A 80 -21.88 15.30 -4.84
CA LEU A 80 -22.76 15.25 -3.65
C LEU A 80 -23.29 13.85 -3.33
N SER A 81 -23.58 13.10 -4.38
CA SER A 81 -24.33 11.84 -4.38
C SER A 81 -23.78 10.91 -5.47
N PRO A 82 -24.09 9.60 -5.43
CA PRO A 82 -23.82 8.73 -6.56
C PRO A 82 -24.56 9.24 -7.80
N TYR A 83 -23.91 9.23 -8.95
CA TYR A 83 -24.53 9.58 -10.23
C TYR A 83 -24.44 8.39 -11.19
N TYR A 84 -25.42 8.28 -12.07
CA TYR A 84 -25.66 7.07 -12.85
C TYR A 84 -25.45 7.32 -14.33
N TYR A 85 -24.69 6.46 -14.99
CA TYR A 85 -24.37 6.59 -16.40
C TYR A 85 -25.16 5.59 -17.26
N ASP A 86 -25.66 6.07 -18.40
CA ASP A 86 -26.19 5.25 -19.50
C ASP A 86 -25.72 5.78 -20.86
N ARG A 87 -25.54 4.88 -21.83
CA ARG A 87 -25.24 5.24 -23.22
C ARG A 87 -26.48 5.16 -24.10
N GLY A 88 -26.98 6.30 -24.56
CA GLY A 88 -27.99 6.39 -25.63
C GLY A 88 -29.44 6.72 -25.24
N GLN A 89 -29.77 6.83 -23.95
CA GLN A 89 -31.18 6.94 -23.49
C GLN A 89 -31.52 8.27 -22.81
N SER A 90 -31.19 9.42 -23.40
CA SER A 90 -31.57 10.71 -22.79
C SER A 90 -33.09 10.85 -22.63
N LEU A 91 -33.54 11.42 -21.52
CA LEU A 91 -34.95 11.67 -21.19
C LEU A 91 -35.63 12.54 -22.25
N GLY A 92 -34.92 13.56 -22.77
CA GLY A 92 -35.45 14.39 -23.85
C GLY A 92 -35.72 13.60 -25.14
N ARG A 93 -34.83 12.66 -25.47
CA ARG A 93 -35.00 11.80 -26.65
C ARG A 93 -36.08 10.75 -26.45
N LEU A 94 -36.13 10.15 -25.27
CA LEU A 94 -37.22 9.24 -24.88
C LEU A 94 -38.56 9.96 -24.97
N ALA A 95 -38.69 11.18 -24.44
CA ALA A 95 -39.93 11.93 -24.55
C ALA A 95 -40.31 12.21 -26.01
N TYR A 96 -39.33 12.48 -26.89
CA TYR A 96 -39.57 12.78 -28.30
C TYR A 96 -39.95 11.56 -29.16
N ASP A 97 -39.25 10.43 -28.99
CA ASP A 97 -39.27 9.30 -29.93
C ASP A 97 -40.63 8.56 -30.00
N PHE A 98 -41.52 8.70 -29.01
CA PHE A 98 -42.82 8.00 -28.98
C PHE A 98 -43.99 8.81 -29.57
N GLY A 99 -43.90 10.14 -29.62
CA GLY A 99 -44.98 11.03 -30.10
C GLY A 99 -46.31 10.95 -29.33
N GLY A 100 -47.27 11.80 -29.71
CA GLY A 100 -48.65 11.78 -29.17
C GLY A 100 -48.78 12.11 -27.67
N GLU A 101 -49.90 11.70 -27.06
CA GLU A 101 -50.25 12.01 -25.65
C GLU A 101 -49.18 11.50 -24.65
N GLN A 102 -48.48 10.42 -24.96
CA GLN A 102 -47.42 9.87 -24.12
C GLN A 102 -46.18 10.79 -24.08
N SER A 103 -45.80 11.31 -25.25
CA SER A 103 -44.74 12.31 -25.38
C SER A 103 -45.09 13.58 -24.59
N GLU A 104 -46.31 14.09 -24.75
CA GLU A 104 -46.81 15.26 -24.01
C GLU A 104 -46.79 15.04 -22.50
N HIS A 105 -47.20 13.85 -22.04
CA HIS A 105 -47.15 13.51 -20.62
C HIS A 105 -45.72 13.48 -20.08
N LEU A 106 -44.79 12.80 -20.77
CA LEU A 106 -43.39 12.77 -20.35
C LEU A 106 -42.78 14.18 -20.32
N PHE A 107 -42.98 14.98 -21.37
CA PHE A 107 -42.53 16.37 -21.39
C PHE A 107 -43.12 17.20 -20.26
N SER A 108 -44.38 16.96 -19.84
CA SER A 108 -44.99 17.67 -18.72
C SER A 108 -44.34 17.36 -17.36
N LEU A 109 -43.63 16.23 -17.24
CA LEU A 109 -42.91 15.83 -16.04
C LEU A 109 -41.47 16.35 -16.03
N LEU A 110 -40.92 16.66 -17.20
CA LEU A 110 -39.61 17.28 -17.33
C LEU A 110 -39.74 18.78 -17.07
N ASN A 111 -39.04 19.30 -16.07
CA ASN A 111 -39.00 20.74 -15.85
C ASN A 111 -37.78 21.33 -16.56
N CYS A 112 -38.03 22.32 -17.40
CA CYS A 112 -37.00 23.30 -17.71
C CYS A 112 -36.83 24.15 -16.45
N PHE A 113 -35.82 23.83 -15.64
CA PHE A 113 -35.54 24.57 -14.43
C PHE A 113 -34.99 25.96 -14.82
N GLN A 114 -35.94 26.90 -14.96
CA GLN A 114 -35.75 28.18 -15.62
C GLN A 114 -35.24 29.28 -14.69
N THR A 115 -34.96 28.97 -13.43
CA THR A 115 -35.01 29.97 -12.36
C THR A 115 -33.70 30.68 -12.06
N PHE A 116 -32.57 30.30 -12.67
CA PHE A 116 -31.26 30.82 -12.23
C PHE A 116 -30.43 31.59 -13.25
N PHE A 117 -30.78 31.54 -14.54
CA PHE A 117 -30.27 32.44 -15.58
C PHE A 117 -31.46 33.03 -16.36
N SER A 118 -31.98 34.15 -15.86
CA SER A 118 -33.18 34.78 -16.39
C SER A 118 -32.90 35.43 -17.75
N THR A 119 -33.45 34.88 -18.84
CA THR A 119 -34.11 35.63 -19.95
C THR A 119 -34.45 34.80 -21.19
N VAL A 120 -33.99 33.56 -21.33
CA VAL A 120 -34.27 32.75 -22.53
C VAL A 120 -35.26 31.60 -22.22
N PRO A 121 -36.37 31.47 -22.95
CA PRO A 121 -37.25 30.31 -22.82
C PRO A 121 -36.55 29.02 -23.32
N HIS A 122 -36.64 27.92 -22.56
CA HIS A 122 -36.07 26.63 -22.95
C HIS A 122 -37.13 25.62 -23.40
N CYS A 123 -36.97 25.18 -24.64
CA CYS A 123 -37.12 23.81 -25.14
C CYS A 123 -36.89 23.90 -26.67
N GLY A 124 -35.78 23.37 -27.15
CA GLY A 124 -35.40 23.46 -28.55
C GLY A 124 -34.74 22.18 -29.01
N ASP A 125 -35.37 21.54 -29.99
CA ASP A 125 -34.89 20.41 -30.78
C ASP A 125 -33.67 20.79 -31.65
N SER A 126 -32.77 21.63 -31.13
CA SER A 126 -31.64 22.12 -31.89
C SER A 126 -30.50 21.13 -31.77
N GLY A 127 -30.27 20.37 -32.84
CA GLY A 127 -28.98 19.73 -33.14
C GLY A 127 -27.85 20.75 -33.29
N GLY A 128 -27.58 21.52 -32.24
CA GLY A 128 -26.41 22.37 -32.04
C GLY A 128 -25.30 21.62 -31.31
N PRO A 129 -24.05 22.08 -31.43
CA PRO A 129 -22.86 21.28 -31.19
C PRO A 129 -22.57 21.10 -29.70
N ASN A 130 -22.51 19.84 -29.25
CA ASN A 130 -21.80 19.29 -28.09
C ASN A 130 -21.87 20.06 -26.73
N TYR A 131 -22.20 19.32 -25.64
CA TYR A 131 -21.97 19.70 -24.23
C TYR A 131 -23.00 20.56 -23.46
N CYS A 132 -24.30 20.54 -23.83
CA CYS A 132 -25.34 21.16 -22.98
C CYS A 132 -25.80 20.21 -21.86
N SER A 133 -26.11 20.70 -20.67
CA SER A 133 -26.85 19.93 -19.65
C SER A 133 -28.33 19.82 -20.01
N GLY A 134 -28.95 18.70 -19.66
CA GLY A 134 -30.33 18.34 -20.00
C GLY A 134 -31.37 18.91 -19.02
N TYR A 135 -32.39 18.11 -18.74
CA TYR A 135 -33.52 18.49 -17.88
C TYR A 135 -33.22 18.31 -16.39
N TYR A 136 -33.83 19.15 -15.56
CA TYR A 136 -33.95 18.88 -14.13
C TYR A 136 -35.39 18.47 -13.82
N ILE A 137 -35.53 17.35 -13.13
CA ILE A 137 -36.81 16.79 -12.73
C ILE A 137 -36.95 17.07 -11.24
N ILE A 138 -37.95 17.88 -10.90
CA ILE A 138 -38.24 18.19 -9.50
C ILE A 138 -38.66 16.91 -8.78
N LYS A 139 -38.37 16.87 -7.49
CA LYS A 139 -38.67 15.74 -6.61
C LYS A 139 -40.09 15.20 -6.76
N GLU A 140 -41.09 16.07 -6.88
CA GLU A 140 -42.51 15.72 -7.00
C GLU A 140 -42.81 14.93 -8.28
N ASN A 141 -42.03 15.17 -9.33
CA ASN A 141 -42.19 14.53 -10.64
C ASN A 141 -41.38 13.23 -10.77
N ILE A 142 -40.49 12.91 -9.84
CA ILE A 142 -39.65 11.69 -9.90
C ILE A 142 -40.49 10.41 -9.89
N THR A 143 -41.46 10.30 -8.98
CA THR A 143 -42.33 9.12 -8.91
C THR A 143 -43.24 8.99 -10.13
N PRO A 144 -43.98 10.05 -10.53
CA PRO A 144 -44.73 10.04 -11.78
C PRO A 144 -43.89 9.68 -13.01
N LEU A 145 -42.66 10.21 -13.12
CA LEU A 145 -41.78 9.95 -14.26
C LEU A 145 -41.34 8.48 -14.29
N HIS A 146 -40.90 7.94 -13.16
CA HIS A 146 -40.55 6.52 -13.07
C HIS A 146 -41.72 5.62 -13.46
N ASP A 147 -42.92 5.90 -12.95
CA ASP A 147 -44.11 5.11 -13.26
C ASP A 147 -44.49 5.21 -14.75
N ALA A 148 -44.40 6.42 -15.34
CA ALA A 148 -44.65 6.63 -16.77
C ALA A 148 -43.64 5.87 -17.64
N LEU A 149 -42.36 5.90 -17.30
CA LEU A 149 -41.31 5.17 -18.02
C LEU A 149 -41.49 3.65 -17.90
N MET A 150 -41.84 3.14 -16.72
CA MET A 150 -42.11 1.71 -16.53
C MET A 150 -43.39 1.24 -17.24
N GLN A 151 -44.41 2.10 -17.35
CA GLN A 151 -45.61 1.82 -18.15
C GLN A 151 -45.28 1.80 -19.64
N LEU A 152 -44.48 2.74 -20.10
CA LEU A 152 -44.02 2.83 -21.47
C LEU A 152 -43.21 1.59 -21.87
N ASP A 153 -42.22 1.21 -21.05
CA ASP A 153 -41.41 0.00 -21.21
C ASP A 153 -42.27 -1.27 -21.37
N ARG A 154 -43.32 -1.41 -20.55
CA ARG A 154 -44.29 -2.52 -20.68
C ARG A 154 -45.12 -2.46 -21.96
N ALA A 155 -45.42 -1.26 -22.45
CA ALA A 155 -46.32 -1.05 -23.60
C ALA A 155 -45.61 -1.26 -24.94
N VAL A 156 -44.34 -0.88 -25.07
CA VAL A 156 -43.60 -0.89 -26.34
C VAL A 156 -42.55 -2.01 -26.45
N GLY A 157 -42.32 -2.75 -25.36
CA GLY A 157 -41.22 -3.69 -25.22
C GLY A 157 -40.03 -3.06 -24.48
N PRO A 158 -39.05 -3.86 -24.03
CA PRO A 158 -38.01 -3.41 -23.12
C PRO A 158 -37.19 -2.27 -23.74
N LEU A 159 -37.46 -1.05 -23.27
CA LEU A 159 -36.70 0.16 -23.54
C LEU A 159 -35.47 0.24 -22.64
N PHE A 160 -35.59 -0.30 -21.44
CA PHE A 160 -34.55 -0.33 -20.43
C PHE A 160 -34.08 -1.76 -20.22
N GLU A 161 -32.77 -1.95 -20.14
CA GLU A 161 -32.19 -3.17 -19.60
C GLU A 161 -32.44 -3.23 -18.08
N GLU A 162 -32.41 -4.42 -17.47
CA GLU A 162 -32.59 -4.59 -16.01
C GLU A 162 -31.61 -3.72 -15.19
N ASP A 163 -30.46 -3.41 -15.78
CA ASP A 163 -29.36 -2.61 -15.22
C ASP A 163 -29.28 -1.17 -15.78
N SER A 164 -30.41 -0.56 -16.16
CA SER A 164 -30.41 0.84 -16.60
C SER A 164 -30.00 1.81 -15.48
N GLY A 165 -29.00 2.64 -15.76
CA GLY A 165 -28.56 3.74 -14.91
C GLY A 165 -29.68 4.74 -14.62
N LEU A 166 -30.50 5.12 -15.62
CA LEU A 166 -31.66 5.99 -15.43
C LEU A 166 -32.64 5.44 -14.40
N ILE A 167 -33.03 4.17 -14.53
CA ILE A 167 -33.98 3.54 -13.62
C ILE A 167 -33.42 3.46 -12.20
N LYS A 168 -32.13 3.15 -12.06
CA LYS A 168 -31.43 3.14 -10.76
C LYS A 168 -31.35 4.55 -10.14
N ALA A 169 -31.07 5.57 -10.96
CA ALA A 169 -31.05 6.96 -10.52
C ALA A 169 -32.42 7.45 -10.02
N LEU A 170 -33.50 7.09 -10.74
CA LEU A 170 -34.87 7.42 -10.33
C LEU A 170 -35.23 6.73 -9.00
N LYS A 171 -34.88 5.46 -8.84
CA LYS A 171 -35.09 4.74 -7.56
C LYS A 171 -34.30 5.37 -6.41
N TYR A 172 -33.05 5.76 -6.66
CA TYR A 172 -32.24 6.48 -5.68
C TYR A 172 -32.89 7.81 -5.31
N ALA A 173 -33.31 8.61 -6.29
CA ALA A 173 -33.98 9.89 -6.07
C ALA A 173 -35.31 9.74 -5.31
N GLN A 174 -36.09 8.68 -5.57
CA GLN A 174 -37.29 8.35 -4.79
C GLN A 174 -36.96 8.04 -3.33
N LYS A 175 -35.96 7.18 -3.10
CA LYS A 175 -35.53 6.75 -1.76
C LYS A 175 -35.04 7.93 -0.93
N HIS A 176 -34.22 8.79 -1.53
CA HIS A 176 -33.55 9.90 -0.88
C HIS A 176 -34.27 11.24 -1.03
N GLN A 177 -35.45 11.23 -1.67
CA GLN A 177 -36.34 12.38 -1.75
C GLN A 177 -35.68 13.60 -2.44
N THR A 178 -34.90 13.36 -3.49
CA THR A 178 -34.22 14.38 -4.31
C THR A 178 -34.92 14.60 -5.64
N GLY A 179 -34.54 15.64 -6.38
CA GLY A 179 -34.78 15.71 -7.82
C GLY A 179 -33.75 14.88 -8.60
N LEU A 180 -33.75 15.04 -9.93
CA LEU A 180 -32.82 14.38 -10.83
C LEU A 180 -32.39 15.33 -11.94
N LEU A 181 -31.09 15.43 -12.18
CA LEU A 181 -30.51 16.23 -13.24
C LEU A 181 -29.93 15.33 -14.33
N GLU A 182 -30.23 15.63 -15.58
CA GLU A 182 -29.60 15.01 -16.74
C GLU A 182 -28.41 15.86 -17.22
N ALA A 183 -27.26 15.22 -17.47
CA ALA A 183 -26.08 15.87 -18.01
C ALA A 183 -25.41 14.98 -19.07
N PHE A 184 -24.82 15.59 -20.11
CA PHE A 184 -24.09 14.86 -21.14
C PHE A 184 -22.58 15.04 -20.98
N ASP A 185 -21.82 14.01 -21.34
CA ASP A 185 -20.35 14.03 -21.48
C ASP A 185 -19.56 14.43 -20.21
N ILE A 186 -20.17 14.44 -19.01
CA ILE A 186 -19.42 14.65 -17.74
C ILE A 186 -18.40 13.52 -17.47
N GLN A 187 -18.59 12.40 -18.18
CA GLN A 187 -17.67 11.29 -18.31
C GLN A 187 -17.70 10.82 -19.76
N VAL A 188 -16.52 10.57 -20.34
CA VAL A 188 -16.39 10.03 -21.70
C VAL A 188 -15.64 8.70 -21.64
N PRO A 189 -16.34 7.54 -21.63
CA PRO A 189 -15.70 6.24 -21.42
C PRO A 189 -14.63 5.86 -22.45
N PHE A 190 -14.76 6.34 -23.69
CA PHE A 190 -13.81 6.01 -24.76
C PHE A 190 -12.45 6.70 -24.59
N SER A 191 -12.43 7.97 -24.18
CA SER A 191 -11.19 8.69 -23.86
C SER A 191 -10.70 8.42 -22.44
N GLY A 192 -11.61 8.01 -21.55
CA GLY A 192 -11.34 7.87 -20.12
C GLY A 192 -11.32 9.21 -19.40
N ASP A 193 -11.81 10.29 -20.03
CA ASP A 193 -11.89 11.61 -19.41
C ASP A 193 -13.03 11.65 -18.38
N PHE A 194 -12.73 12.26 -17.24
CA PHE A 194 -13.67 12.50 -16.14
C PHE A 194 -13.60 13.97 -15.75
N PHE A 195 -14.76 14.60 -15.63
CA PHE A 195 -14.88 15.99 -15.20
C PHE A 195 -15.53 16.11 -13.82
N THR A 196 -15.67 14.99 -13.09
CA THR A 196 -16.23 14.90 -11.74
C THR A 196 -15.64 13.71 -10.98
N SER A 197 -16.12 13.46 -9.75
CA SER A 197 -15.71 12.34 -8.90
C SER A 197 -15.93 10.99 -9.58
N ARG A 198 -14.83 10.31 -9.94
CA ARG A 198 -14.92 8.93 -10.44
C ARG A 198 -15.46 7.96 -9.38
N PHE A 199 -15.24 8.24 -8.09
CA PHE A 199 -15.72 7.39 -7.00
C PHE A 199 -17.26 7.36 -6.93
N ASN A 200 -17.91 8.48 -7.23
CA ASN A 200 -19.38 8.59 -7.22
C ASN A 200 -20.06 8.01 -8.47
N LEU A 201 -19.31 7.58 -9.49
CA LEU A 201 -19.88 7.00 -10.71
C LEU A 201 -20.56 5.66 -10.44
N ARG A 202 -21.75 5.50 -11.00
CA ARG A 202 -22.49 4.24 -11.10
C ARG A 202 -22.76 3.89 -12.55
N ALA A 203 -22.37 2.69 -12.94
CA ALA A 203 -22.58 2.21 -14.29
C ALA A 203 -22.70 0.69 -14.30
N TRP A 204 -23.54 0.15 -15.19
CA TRP A 204 -23.75 -1.30 -15.32
C TRP A 204 -22.44 -2.07 -15.57
N TYR A 205 -21.52 -1.50 -16.36
CA TYR A 205 -20.24 -2.15 -16.69
C TYR A 205 -19.22 -2.11 -15.53
N LEU A 206 -19.56 -1.47 -14.41
CA LEU A 206 -18.78 -1.46 -13.18
C LEU A 206 -19.36 -2.38 -12.10
N ASP A 207 -20.49 -3.05 -12.38
CA ASP A 207 -21.22 -3.90 -11.42
C ASP A 207 -21.46 -3.21 -10.06
N ASN A 208 -21.75 -1.90 -10.10
CA ASN A 208 -21.82 -1.07 -8.89
C ASN A 208 -23.12 -0.29 -8.76
N LEU A 209 -24.14 -0.53 -9.60
CA LEU A 209 -25.37 0.27 -9.65
C LEU A 209 -26.12 0.38 -8.31
N ASP A 210 -25.97 -0.59 -7.41
CA ASP A 210 -26.61 -0.60 -6.09
C ASP A 210 -25.69 -0.07 -4.96
N ASP A 211 -24.47 0.35 -5.27
CA ASP A 211 -23.54 0.94 -4.31
C ASP A 211 -23.93 2.39 -4.00
N GLU A 212 -24.30 2.71 -2.77
CA GLU A 212 -24.68 4.09 -2.40
C GLU A 212 -23.53 4.87 -1.73
N ARG A 213 -22.33 4.30 -1.59
CA ARG A 213 -21.18 4.96 -0.96
C ARG A 213 -20.74 6.19 -1.74
N ILE A 214 -20.32 7.23 -1.05
CA ILE A 214 -19.91 8.48 -1.69
C ILE A 214 -18.53 8.92 -1.22
N GLU A 215 -17.85 9.65 -2.09
CA GLU A 215 -16.47 10.11 -1.87
C GLU A 215 -16.35 10.92 -0.57
N LYS A 216 -17.33 11.78 -0.28
CA LYS A 216 -17.31 12.63 0.93
C LYS A 216 -17.34 11.85 2.24
N GLU A 217 -17.77 10.59 2.22
CA GLU A 217 -17.77 9.69 3.38
C GLU A 217 -16.47 8.90 3.52
N CYS A 218 -15.55 9.02 2.55
CA CYS A 218 -14.27 8.33 2.59
C CYS A 218 -13.21 9.15 3.32
N ILE A 219 -12.14 8.47 3.69
CA ILE A 219 -10.88 9.10 4.12
C ILE A 219 -9.90 9.04 2.96
N ASP A 220 -9.30 10.19 2.64
CA ASP A 220 -8.20 10.28 1.68
C ASP A 220 -6.88 9.92 2.39
N THR A 221 -6.41 8.68 2.22
CA THR A 221 -5.25 8.18 2.97
C THR A 221 -4.39 7.24 2.15
N SER A 222 -3.10 7.13 2.48
CA SER A 222 -2.21 6.12 1.95
C SER A 222 -2.09 4.96 2.92
N PHE A 223 -1.71 3.80 2.41
CA PHE A 223 -1.38 2.67 3.27
C PHE A 223 -0.05 2.04 2.90
N THR A 224 0.62 1.49 3.90
CA THR A 224 1.84 0.72 3.75
C THR A 224 1.74 -0.59 4.52
N ILE A 225 2.08 -1.68 3.85
CA ILE A 225 2.32 -3.00 4.42
C ILE A 225 3.83 -3.20 4.41
N GLY A 226 4.42 -3.46 5.57
CA GLY A 226 5.84 -3.78 5.67
C GLY A 226 6.06 -5.17 6.23
N PHE A 227 6.87 -5.96 5.52
CA PHE A 227 7.28 -7.30 5.89
C PHE A 227 8.80 -7.32 6.12
N PRO A 228 9.26 -7.35 7.40
CA PRO A 228 10.67 -7.50 7.71
C PRO A 228 11.13 -8.89 7.30
N VAL A 229 12.11 -8.97 6.40
CA VAL A 229 12.60 -10.24 5.89
C VAL A 229 13.49 -10.89 6.95
N PRO A 230 13.15 -12.09 7.44
CA PRO A 230 14.02 -12.82 8.34
C PRO A 230 15.33 -13.14 7.63
N SER A 231 16.44 -12.51 8.03
CA SER A 231 17.75 -12.90 7.53
C SER A 231 18.21 -14.13 8.31
N SER A 232 17.74 -15.29 7.87
CA SER A 232 18.32 -16.57 8.23
C SER A 232 19.06 -17.12 7.02
N SER A 233 19.99 -18.04 7.23
CA SER A 233 20.67 -18.81 6.17
C SER A 233 19.72 -19.67 5.29
N ILE A 234 18.40 -19.46 5.38
CA ILE A 234 17.35 -20.31 4.82
C ILE A 234 16.43 -19.53 3.84
N ILE A 235 16.21 -18.21 4.03
CA ILE A 235 15.32 -17.40 3.17
C ILE A 235 15.98 -16.05 2.91
N ASP A 236 16.26 -15.72 1.64
CA ASP A 236 16.80 -14.42 1.24
C ASP A 236 15.66 -13.46 0.82
N MET A 237 15.93 -12.16 0.81
CA MET A 237 15.08 -11.13 0.23
C MET A 237 14.78 -11.40 -1.24
N PHE A 238 15.73 -11.98 -1.98
CA PHE A 238 15.53 -12.38 -3.37
C PHE A 238 14.51 -13.52 -3.54
N ASP A 239 14.28 -14.33 -2.50
CA ASP A 239 13.23 -15.35 -2.48
C ASP A 239 11.90 -14.75 -1.99
N THR A 240 11.97 -13.83 -1.02
CA THR A 240 10.79 -13.23 -0.37
C THR A 240 10.07 -12.19 -1.25
N GLY A 241 10.83 -11.41 -2.03
CA GLY A 241 10.27 -10.39 -2.92
C GLY A 241 9.28 -10.96 -3.95
N PRO A 242 9.67 -11.97 -4.76
CA PRO A 242 8.77 -12.64 -5.70
C PRO A 242 7.53 -13.24 -5.00
N PHE A 243 7.71 -13.78 -3.81
CA PHE A 243 6.64 -14.39 -3.03
C PHE A 243 5.55 -13.38 -2.61
N ILE A 244 5.97 -12.20 -2.13
CA ILE A 244 5.05 -11.09 -1.79
C ILE A 244 4.43 -10.52 -3.06
N PHE A 245 5.18 -10.44 -4.15
CA PHE A 245 4.67 -10.01 -5.46
C PHE A 245 3.51 -10.90 -5.94
N ASP A 246 3.63 -12.22 -5.81
CA ASP A 246 2.57 -13.16 -6.18
C ASP A 246 1.28 -12.97 -5.37
N TRP A 247 1.41 -12.64 -4.08
CA TRP A 247 0.25 -12.26 -3.25
C TRP A 247 -0.39 -10.97 -3.75
N VAL A 248 0.38 -9.89 -3.92
CA VAL A 248 -0.15 -8.60 -4.41
C VAL A 248 -0.86 -8.75 -5.75
N ARG A 249 -0.28 -9.58 -6.64
CA ARG A 249 -0.88 -9.88 -7.94
C ARG A 249 -2.21 -10.60 -7.81
N SER A 250 -2.36 -11.54 -6.87
CA SER A 250 -3.58 -12.32 -6.69
C SER A 250 -4.65 -11.63 -5.82
N GLU A 251 -4.24 -10.76 -4.90
CA GLU A 251 -5.09 -10.13 -3.88
C GLU A 251 -6.05 -9.06 -4.42
N ASN A 252 -7.35 -9.32 -4.43
CA ASN A 252 -8.35 -8.38 -4.96
C ASN A 252 -8.61 -7.18 -4.04
N LEU A 253 -8.22 -7.25 -2.76
CA LEU A 253 -8.38 -6.13 -1.82
C LEU A 253 -7.43 -4.96 -2.11
N LEU A 254 -6.26 -5.22 -2.70
CA LEU A 254 -5.26 -4.20 -2.98
C LEU A 254 -5.55 -3.48 -4.31
N PRO A 255 -5.14 -2.21 -4.45
CA PRO A 255 -5.09 -1.54 -5.75
C PRO A 255 -4.17 -2.28 -6.73
N ILE A 256 -4.30 -1.94 -8.02
CA ILE A 256 -3.46 -2.50 -9.08
C ILE A 256 -2.00 -2.06 -8.84
N PHE A 257 -1.02 -2.92 -9.10
CA PHE A 257 0.38 -2.52 -8.99
C PHE A 257 0.91 -1.91 -10.29
N GLU A 258 1.96 -1.11 -10.20
CA GLU A 258 2.57 -0.45 -11.37
C GLU A 258 3.03 -1.49 -12.42
N ASN A 259 2.54 -1.36 -13.66
CA ASN A 259 2.78 -2.30 -14.77
C ASN A 259 2.12 -3.69 -14.65
N ASP A 260 0.98 -3.80 -13.95
CA ASP A 260 0.17 -5.03 -13.98
C ASP A 260 -0.18 -5.42 -15.44
N PRO A 261 0.14 -6.65 -15.89
CA PRO A 261 -0.16 -7.10 -17.25
C PRO A 261 -1.67 -7.20 -17.53
N ASP A 262 -2.52 -7.21 -16.49
CA ASP A 262 -3.98 -7.19 -16.62
C ASP A 262 -4.58 -5.93 -15.96
N PRO A 263 -4.53 -4.77 -16.65
CA PRO A 263 -5.07 -3.52 -16.12
C PRO A 263 -6.60 -3.51 -16.00
N LYS A 264 -7.29 -4.52 -16.52
CA LYS A 264 -8.75 -4.68 -16.43
C LYS A 264 -9.17 -5.53 -15.24
N LYS A 265 -8.22 -6.06 -14.47
CA LYS A 265 -8.52 -6.83 -13.28
C LYS A 265 -9.32 -5.97 -12.29
N GLU A 266 -10.51 -6.44 -11.92
CA GLU A 266 -11.31 -5.80 -10.89
C GLU A 266 -10.61 -5.90 -9.52
N ARG A 267 -10.41 -4.73 -8.91
CA ARG A 267 -9.89 -4.60 -7.54
C ARG A 267 -10.95 -3.90 -6.69
N ALA A 268 -10.98 -4.20 -5.40
CA ALA A 268 -11.94 -3.64 -4.46
C ALA A 268 -11.74 -2.13 -4.23
N VAL A 269 -10.52 -1.63 -4.50
CA VAL A 269 -10.13 -0.25 -4.25
C VAL A 269 -9.33 0.29 -5.43
N SER A 270 -9.67 1.51 -5.87
CA SER A 270 -8.97 2.23 -6.92
C SER A 270 -7.60 2.73 -6.46
N GLY A 271 -6.67 2.93 -7.38
CA GLY A 271 -5.36 3.50 -7.09
C GLY A 271 -4.24 2.63 -7.62
N GLN A 272 -3.02 2.93 -7.19
CA GLN A 272 -1.84 2.16 -7.54
C GLN A 272 -1.01 1.84 -6.32
N VAL A 273 -0.46 0.63 -6.28
CA VAL A 273 0.57 0.23 -5.31
C VAL A 273 1.91 0.02 -5.98
N GLU A 274 2.97 0.29 -5.25
CA GLU A 274 4.32 -0.10 -5.60
C GLU A 274 4.87 -1.09 -4.57
N ILE A 275 5.74 -1.97 -5.04
CA ILE A 275 6.47 -2.91 -4.21
C ILE A 275 7.93 -2.47 -4.19
N ARG A 276 8.45 -2.14 -3.01
CA ARG A 276 9.83 -1.72 -2.83
C ARG A 276 10.57 -2.69 -1.93
N LEU A 277 11.79 -3.03 -2.34
CA LEU A 277 12.76 -3.71 -1.51
C LEU A 277 13.65 -2.65 -0.89
N ILE A 278 13.55 -2.48 0.43
CA ILE A 278 14.41 -1.56 1.17
C ILE A 278 15.57 -2.38 1.73
N PHE A 279 16.76 -2.11 1.18
CA PHE A 279 18.01 -2.76 1.56
C PHE A 279 19.02 -1.69 1.97
N GLU A 280 18.88 -1.20 3.20
CA GLU A 280 19.83 -0.25 3.80
C GLU A 280 20.76 -0.96 4.80
N GLU A 281 21.60 -0.22 5.53
CA GLU A 281 22.36 -0.75 6.69
C GLU A 281 21.45 -1.33 7.81
N THR A 282 20.13 -1.19 7.67
CA THR A 282 19.08 -1.59 8.59
C THR A 282 18.50 -2.98 8.25
N THR A 283 17.35 -3.30 8.85
CA THR A 283 16.52 -4.49 8.61
C THR A 283 16.04 -4.54 7.15
N PRO A 284 16.34 -5.60 6.37
CA PRO A 284 15.78 -5.74 5.03
C PRO A 284 14.25 -5.82 5.10
N LEU A 285 13.57 -5.00 4.31
CA LEU A 285 12.12 -4.83 4.36
C LEU A 285 11.54 -4.94 2.95
N VAL A 286 10.51 -5.78 2.79
CA VAL A 286 9.63 -5.69 1.61
C VAL A 286 8.45 -4.80 1.97
N VAL A 287 8.23 -3.77 1.18
CA VAL A 287 7.19 -2.76 1.39
C VAL A 287 6.21 -2.80 0.23
N VAL A 288 4.93 -2.95 0.54
CA VAL A 288 3.84 -2.74 -0.40
C VAL A 288 3.12 -1.47 0.04
N ARG A 289 3.12 -0.43 -0.79
CA ARG A 289 2.48 0.84 -0.42
C ARG A 289 1.77 1.48 -1.58
N THR A 290 0.77 2.30 -1.29
CA THR A 290 0.13 3.12 -2.30
C THR A 290 1.09 4.21 -2.81
N THR A 291 1.05 4.50 -4.10
CA THR A 291 1.86 5.56 -4.71
C THR A 291 1.27 6.95 -4.48
N GLN A 292 -0.03 7.01 -4.20
CA GLN A 292 -0.81 8.20 -3.88
C GLN A 292 -1.90 7.85 -2.86
N ASN A 293 -2.52 8.86 -2.26
CA ASN A 293 -3.67 8.61 -1.40
C ASN A 293 -4.80 7.93 -2.17
N THR A 294 -5.57 7.16 -1.43
CA THR A 294 -6.68 6.36 -1.91
C THR A 294 -7.89 6.61 -1.02
N LEU A 295 -9.07 6.71 -1.63
CA LEU A 295 -10.32 6.89 -0.91
C LEU A 295 -10.76 5.58 -0.27
N LEU A 296 -10.82 5.56 1.07
CA LEU A 296 -11.26 4.41 1.85
C LEU A 296 -12.49 4.77 2.68
N HIS A 297 -13.62 4.08 2.46
CA HIS A 297 -14.88 4.31 3.18
C HIS A 297 -14.83 3.82 4.63
N ASP A 298 -14.27 2.64 4.87
CA ASP A 298 -14.09 2.04 6.20
C ASP A 298 -12.63 1.57 6.34
N PRO A 299 -11.70 2.49 6.68
CA PRO A 299 -10.27 2.19 6.66
C PRO A 299 -9.86 1.13 7.68
N GLU A 300 -10.50 1.09 8.86
CA GLU A 300 -10.18 0.12 9.92
C GLU A 300 -10.51 -1.31 9.48
N ASN A 301 -11.72 -1.52 8.96
CA ASN A 301 -12.15 -2.81 8.43
C ASN A 301 -11.35 -3.21 7.18
N TYR A 302 -11.01 -2.24 6.33
CA TYR A 302 -10.17 -2.47 5.16
C TYR A 302 -8.78 -2.98 5.57
N VAL A 303 -8.14 -2.33 6.54
CA VAL A 303 -6.84 -2.75 7.10
C VAL A 303 -6.94 -4.14 7.70
N GLU A 304 -7.99 -4.44 8.47
CA GLU A 304 -8.15 -5.76 9.09
C GLU A 304 -8.35 -6.86 8.04
N LYS A 305 -9.11 -6.60 6.97
CA LYS A 305 -9.26 -7.54 5.86
C LYS A 305 -7.94 -7.83 5.15
N ILE A 306 -7.14 -6.79 4.90
CA ILE A 306 -5.78 -6.95 4.34
C ILE A 306 -4.91 -7.78 5.27
N ARG A 307 -4.92 -7.44 6.57
CA ARG A 307 -4.12 -8.13 7.60
C ARG A 307 -4.45 -9.62 7.61
N LEU A 308 -5.73 -9.97 7.73
CA LEU A 308 -6.19 -11.36 7.73
C LEU A 308 -5.86 -12.10 6.44
N SER A 309 -5.95 -11.42 5.29
CA SER A 309 -5.62 -12.05 4.00
C SER A 309 -4.13 -12.35 3.87
N PHE A 310 -3.28 -11.38 4.24
CA PHE A 310 -1.83 -11.57 4.16
C PHE A 310 -1.32 -12.57 5.19
N GLU A 311 -1.83 -12.52 6.43
CA GLU A 311 -1.54 -13.52 7.47
C GLU A 311 -1.87 -14.94 7.03
N LYS A 312 -3.05 -15.12 6.42
CA LYS A 312 -3.46 -16.40 5.85
C LYS A 312 -2.52 -16.84 4.74
N TYR A 313 -2.14 -15.94 3.84
CA TYR A 313 -1.22 -16.25 2.73
C TYR A 313 0.16 -16.66 3.25
N LEU A 314 0.73 -15.94 4.22
CA LEU A 314 2.01 -16.27 4.85
C LEU A 314 1.96 -17.65 5.51
N THR A 315 0.93 -17.91 6.32
CA THR A 315 0.76 -19.17 7.05
C THR A 315 0.62 -20.36 6.10
N GLN A 316 -0.14 -20.22 5.01
CA GLN A 316 -0.32 -21.28 4.01
C GLN A 316 0.97 -21.67 3.31
N ASN A 317 1.96 -20.76 3.27
CA ASN A 317 3.26 -20.98 2.67
C ASN A 317 4.36 -21.24 3.71
N GLY A 318 3.99 -21.50 4.97
CA GLY A 318 4.94 -21.86 6.03
C GLY A 318 5.78 -20.70 6.55
N LEU A 319 5.35 -19.45 6.35
CA LEU A 319 6.01 -18.25 6.87
C LEU A 319 5.27 -17.73 8.11
N GLU A 320 6.02 -17.11 9.02
CA GLU A 320 5.44 -16.44 10.18
C GLU A 320 4.76 -15.12 9.78
N ALA A 321 3.62 -14.84 10.42
CA ALA A 321 2.80 -13.67 10.15
C ALA A 321 3.29 -12.41 10.88
N ASN A 322 4.58 -12.09 10.71
CA ASN A 322 5.18 -10.92 11.33
C ASN A 322 5.30 -9.77 10.33
N PHE A 323 4.31 -8.88 10.31
CA PHE A 323 4.27 -7.70 9.45
C PHE A 323 3.47 -6.59 10.12
N PHE A 324 3.50 -5.39 9.54
CA PHE A 324 2.62 -4.30 9.93
C PHE A 324 1.81 -3.80 8.74
N VAL A 325 0.65 -3.23 9.05
CA VAL A 325 -0.17 -2.45 8.12
C VAL A 325 -0.39 -1.09 8.76
N SER A 326 -0.11 -0.02 8.04
CA SER A 326 -0.16 1.34 8.54
C SER A 326 -0.96 2.22 7.59
N LEU A 327 -1.86 3.04 8.14
CA LEU A 327 -2.52 4.13 7.45
C LEU A 327 -1.83 5.44 7.77
N HIS A 328 -1.56 6.24 6.76
CA HIS A 328 -0.77 7.46 6.90
C HIS A 328 -1.00 8.40 5.72
N ASP A 329 -0.58 9.66 5.83
CA ASP A 329 -0.61 10.59 4.70
C ASP A 329 0.48 10.22 3.69
N SER A 330 0.26 10.47 2.39
CA SER A 330 1.15 10.06 1.28
C SER A 330 2.62 10.44 1.45
N GLU A 331 2.91 11.56 2.11
CA GLU A 331 4.29 12.03 2.35
C GLU A 331 4.91 11.52 3.66
N SER A 332 4.13 10.86 4.49
CA SER A 332 4.58 10.42 5.81
C SER A 332 5.07 8.97 5.77
N ILE A 333 6.31 8.76 6.26
CA ILE A 333 6.80 7.40 6.53
C ILE A 333 5.97 6.83 7.69
N PRO A 334 5.44 5.58 7.58
CA PRO A 334 4.69 4.90 8.62
C PRO A 334 5.33 5.04 10.01
N LYS A 335 4.49 5.26 11.03
CA LYS A 335 4.96 5.35 12.42
C LYS A 335 5.60 4.03 12.86
N GLU A 336 5.15 2.90 12.36
CA GLU A 336 5.68 1.57 12.67
C GLU A 336 7.11 1.40 12.14
N ILE A 337 7.45 2.10 11.06
CA ILE A 337 8.83 2.21 10.57
C ILE A 337 9.60 3.21 11.45
N LYS A 338 9.01 4.37 11.79
CA LYS A 338 9.70 5.46 12.49
C LYS A 338 9.85 5.31 14.00
N SER A 339 8.93 4.63 14.68
CA SER A 339 8.76 4.61 16.12
C SER A 339 9.01 3.19 16.62
N SER A 340 10.19 2.97 17.19
CA SER A 340 10.39 1.88 18.15
C SER A 340 10.58 2.49 19.52
N SER A 341 9.84 1.94 20.49
CA SER A 341 10.07 2.21 21.91
C SER A 341 11.56 2.08 22.24
N ASP A 342 12.04 2.90 23.16
CA ASP A 342 13.39 2.74 23.68
C ASP A 342 13.57 1.34 24.23
N ILE A 343 14.78 0.82 24.03
CA ILE A 343 15.13 -0.51 24.51
C ILE A 343 16.12 -0.38 25.65
N GLU A 344 15.88 -1.15 26.71
CA GLU A 344 16.93 -1.36 27.69
C GLU A 344 17.89 -2.41 27.14
N VAL A 345 19.15 -2.03 26.91
CA VAL A 345 20.21 -2.97 26.51
C VAL A 345 21.15 -3.18 27.68
N ARG A 346 21.09 -4.38 28.28
CA ARG A 346 22.13 -4.81 29.22
C ARG A 346 23.04 -5.80 28.54
N TYR A 347 24.34 -5.55 28.62
CA TYR A 347 25.35 -6.37 27.95
C TYR A 347 26.33 -6.96 28.95
N PHE A 348 26.64 -8.23 28.77
CA PHE A 348 27.72 -8.91 29.46
C PHE A 348 28.55 -9.71 28.44
N SER A 349 29.86 -9.50 28.47
CA SER A 349 30.79 -10.35 27.72
C SER A 349 31.58 -11.24 28.65
N LYS A 350 31.70 -12.51 28.27
CA LYS A 350 32.64 -13.43 28.91
C LYS A 350 33.82 -13.63 27.98
N PRO A 351 34.92 -12.86 28.14
CA PRO A 351 36.14 -13.12 27.39
C PRO A 351 36.68 -14.49 27.80
N SER A 352 36.86 -15.36 26.82
CA SER A 352 37.22 -16.76 27.01
C SER A 352 38.60 -17.00 26.39
N PHE A 353 39.56 -17.50 27.18
CA PHE A 353 40.94 -17.75 26.73
C PHE A 353 41.04 -19.06 25.92
N ILE A 354 41.72 -18.96 24.76
CA ILE A 354 42.45 -19.96 23.94
C ILE A 354 41.69 -21.23 23.47
N PHE A 355 40.70 -21.76 24.20
CA PHE A 355 39.99 -23.01 23.85
C PHE A 355 38.47 -22.98 24.07
N SER A 356 37.86 -21.82 24.33
CA SER A 356 36.43 -21.70 24.65
C SER A 356 35.69 -20.75 23.70
N ARG A 357 34.36 -20.89 23.63
CA ARG A 357 33.47 -20.01 22.85
C ARG A 357 33.45 -18.62 23.49
N HIS A 358 33.59 -17.58 22.67
CA HIS A 358 33.26 -16.22 23.10
C HIS A 358 31.76 -16.11 23.22
N GLN A 359 31.29 -15.53 24.31
CA GLN A 359 29.87 -15.38 24.56
C GLN A 359 29.56 -13.93 24.91
N TRP A 360 28.60 -13.38 24.19
CA TRP A 360 27.95 -12.11 24.49
C TRP A 360 26.52 -12.38 24.87
N LEU A 361 26.09 -11.78 25.97
CA LEU A 361 24.73 -11.89 26.49
C LEU A 361 24.12 -10.49 26.50
N PHE A 362 22.98 -10.35 25.84
CA PHE A 362 22.20 -9.13 25.80
C PHE A 362 20.85 -9.39 26.46
N THR A 363 20.35 -8.44 27.23
CA THR A 363 18.94 -8.36 27.62
C THR A 363 18.33 -7.20 26.85
N LEU A 364 17.27 -7.47 26.07
CA LEU A 364 16.57 -6.51 25.21
C LEU A 364 15.09 -6.54 25.58
N ASP A 365 14.56 -5.54 26.28
CA ASP A 365 13.14 -5.51 26.70
C ASP A 365 12.66 -6.82 27.36
N ASP A 366 13.45 -7.35 28.30
CA ASP A 366 13.26 -8.65 28.98
C ASP A 366 13.64 -9.92 28.20
N GLU A 367 13.92 -9.80 26.91
CA GLU A 367 14.37 -10.91 26.06
C GLU A 367 15.87 -11.17 26.22
N LYS A 368 16.26 -12.44 26.42
CA LYS A 368 17.68 -12.82 26.61
C LYS A 368 18.28 -13.32 25.31
N LEU A 369 19.08 -12.49 24.68
CA LEU A 369 19.83 -12.83 23.48
C LEU A 369 21.25 -13.28 23.85
N ALA A 370 21.62 -14.49 23.46
CA ALA A 370 22.97 -15.03 23.57
C ALA A 370 23.61 -15.15 22.19
N MET A 371 24.82 -14.61 22.05
CA MET A 371 25.64 -14.77 20.86
C MET A 371 26.92 -15.50 21.22
N GLU A 372 27.14 -16.64 20.56
CA GLU A 372 28.31 -17.49 20.77
C GLU A 372 29.18 -17.52 19.53
N PHE A 373 30.42 -17.07 19.64
CA PHE A 373 31.43 -17.20 18.60
C PHE A 373 32.43 -18.30 18.93
N GLY A 374 32.47 -19.31 18.07
CA GLY A 374 33.38 -20.45 18.17
C GLY A 374 34.62 -20.33 17.28
N TYR A 375 35.67 -21.07 17.65
CA TYR A 375 36.95 -21.13 16.92
C TYR A 375 36.83 -21.51 15.43
N SER A 376 35.76 -22.19 15.02
CA SER A 376 35.49 -22.49 13.60
C SER A 376 35.11 -21.26 12.76
N GLY A 377 35.07 -20.07 13.36
CA GLY A 377 34.55 -18.85 12.73
C GLY A 377 33.03 -18.85 12.63
N ARG A 378 32.36 -19.70 13.42
CA ARG A 378 30.90 -19.81 13.44
C ARG A 378 30.32 -18.95 14.56
N MET A 379 29.30 -18.18 14.21
CA MET A 379 28.45 -17.44 15.13
C MET A 379 27.14 -18.22 15.32
N VAL A 380 26.70 -18.37 16.56
CA VAL A 380 25.40 -18.95 16.92
C VAL A 380 24.63 -17.93 17.73
N LEU A 381 23.39 -17.65 17.34
CA LEU A 381 22.51 -16.75 18.06
C LEU A 381 21.37 -17.54 18.69
N SER A 382 21.08 -17.26 19.94
CA SER A 382 20.00 -17.90 20.69
C SER A 382 19.18 -16.87 21.44
N LEU A 383 17.86 -16.93 21.30
CA LEU A 383 16.89 -16.10 22.02
C LEU A 383 16.25 -16.95 23.10
N ASN A 384 16.31 -16.52 24.36
CA ASN A 384 15.79 -17.24 25.53
C ASN A 384 16.26 -18.70 25.63
N GLY A 385 17.43 -19.02 25.08
CA GLY A 385 18.00 -20.37 25.05
C GLY A 385 17.62 -21.20 23.81
N GLU A 386 16.73 -20.70 22.94
CA GLU A 386 16.40 -21.33 21.67
C GLU A 386 17.25 -20.72 20.54
N LYS A 387 17.82 -21.58 19.70
CA LYS A 387 18.68 -21.14 18.60
C LYS A 387 17.85 -20.49 17.49
N ILE A 388 18.15 -19.24 17.16
CA ILE A 388 17.47 -18.49 16.09
C ILE A 388 18.28 -18.37 14.81
N ASP A 389 19.62 -18.42 14.89
CA ASP A 389 20.49 -18.36 13.69
C ASP A 389 21.85 -19.03 13.93
N GLU A 390 22.49 -19.50 12.85
CA GLU A 390 23.88 -19.93 12.83
C GLU A 390 24.49 -19.67 11.46
N TYR A 391 25.65 -19.03 11.46
CA TYR A 391 26.37 -18.69 10.25
C TYR A 391 27.88 -18.65 10.49
N ARG A 392 28.64 -18.58 9.39
CA ARG A 392 30.08 -18.36 9.42
C ARG A 392 30.36 -16.90 9.10
N LEU A 393 31.20 -16.23 9.89
CA LEU A 393 31.57 -14.85 9.62
C LEU A 393 32.23 -14.72 8.24
N SER A 394 31.79 -13.71 7.48
CA SER A 394 32.34 -13.32 6.18
C SER A 394 33.22 -12.07 6.37
N ASP A 395 34.33 -12.00 5.65
CA ASP A 395 35.18 -10.79 5.57
C ASP A 395 34.72 -9.80 4.49
N LYS A 396 33.64 -10.13 3.78
CA LYS A 396 33.14 -9.33 2.65
C LYS A 396 31.82 -8.65 2.93
N ASP A 397 30.97 -9.29 3.73
CA ASP A 397 29.57 -8.92 3.85
C ASP A 397 29.17 -8.83 5.32
N ILE A 398 28.33 -7.84 5.62
CA ILE A 398 27.69 -7.69 6.92
C ILE A 398 26.61 -8.76 7.05
N HIS A 399 26.72 -9.60 8.08
CA HIS A 399 25.66 -10.56 8.39
C HIS A 399 24.57 -9.88 9.20
N ARG A 400 23.32 -10.16 8.88
CA ARG A 400 22.17 -9.67 9.64
C ARG A 400 21.42 -10.87 10.20
N THR A 401 20.87 -10.75 11.39
CA THR A 401 19.88 -11.68 11.94
C THR A 401 18.67 -10.87 12.37
N VAL A 402 17.53 -11.13 11.72
CA VAL A 402 16.22 -10.53 12.05
C VAL A 402 15.37 -11.57 12.77
N TYR A 403 14.78 -11.18 13.89
CA TYR A 403 13.90 -12.06 14.69
C TYR A 403 12.80 -11.25 15.37
N PHE A 404 11.76 -11.95 15.82
CA PHE A 404 10.58 -11.36 16.44
C PHE A 404 10.43 -11.86 17.88
N ALA A 405 10.20 -10.95 18.82
CA ALA A 405 10.07 -11.24 20.24
C ALA A 405 9.26 -10.14 20.94
N GLY A 406 8.43 -10.50 21.92
CA GLY A 406 7.64 -9.52 22.68
C GLY A 406 6.73 -8.60 21.83
N GLY A 407 6.29 -9.03 20.64
CA GLY A 407 5.51 -8.21 19.70
C GLY A 407 6.33 -7.17 18.93
N HIS A 408 7.65 -7.25 19.00
CA HIS A 408 8.59 -6.39 18.30
C HIS A 408 9.50 -7.20 17.41
N TRP A 409 10.08 -6.54 16.40
CA TRP A 409 11.16 -7.13 15.61
C TRP A 409 12.48 -6.44 15.92
N TYR A 410 13.52 -7.26 15.96
CA TYR A 410 14.88 -6.87 16.27
C TYR A 410 15.79 -7.30 15.14
N THR A 411 16.83 -6.50 14.89
CA THR A 411 17.87 -6.83 13.94
C THR A 411 19.22 -6.70 14.61
N ILE A 412 20.03 -7.75 14.48
CA ILE A 412 21.44 -7.72 14.87
C ILE A 412 22.24 -7.70 13.58
N SER A 413 23.01 -6.65 13.39
CA SER A 413 23.97 -6.52 12.31
C SER A 413 25.35 -6.79 12.86
N VAL A 414 26.07 -7.72 12.23
CA VAL A 414 27.44 -8.10 12.57
C VAL A 414 28.32 -7.79 11.37
N ASP A 415 29.08 -6.71 11.48
CA ASP A 415 30.13 -6.37 10.52
C ASP A 415 31.44 -7.03 10.97
N ALA A 416 31.83 -8.04 10.20
CA ALA A 416 33.06 -8.78 10.39
C ALA A 416 34.09 -8.45 9.30
N THR A 417 33.97 -7.36 8.54
CA THR A 417 34.95 -7.01 7.50
C THR A 417 36.37 -6.84 8.05
N GLN A 418 36.50 -6.37 9.29
CA GLN A 418 37.78 -6.18 9.98
C GLN A 418 38.03 -7.15 11.15
N TYR A 419 37.27 -8.25 11.26
CA TYR A 419 37.39 -9.18 12.39
C TYR A 419 38.79 -9.81 12.51
N ARG A 420 39.54 -9.88 11.39
CA ARG A 420 40.92 -10.36 11.39
C ARG A 420 41.91 -9.40 12.05
N ASN A 421 41.57 -8.12 12.11
CA ASN A 421 42.32 -7.09 12.84
C ASN A 421 41.85 -6.96 14.29
N GLY A 422 40.89 -7.79 14.70
CA GLY A 422 40.29 -7.75 16.03
C GLY A 422 39.14 -6.77 16.17
N ASP A 423 38.53 -6.36 15.06
CA ASP A 423 37.37 -5.47 15.08
C ASP A 423 36.14 -6.24 14.58
N LEU A 424 35.19 -6.48 15.48
CA LEU A 424 33.86 -7.00 15.13
C LEU A 424 32.84 -5.96 15.58
N ASP A 425 32.24 -5.26 14.63
CA ASP A 425 31.25 -4.23 14.94
C ASP A 425 29.86 -4.86 14.96
N LEU A 426 29.14 -4.66 16.07
CA LEU A 426 27.81 -5.19 16.28
C LEU A 426 26.83 -4.04 16.50
N LYS A 427 25.80 -3.97 15.66
CA LYS A 427 24.72 -2.98 15.79
C LYS A 427 23.41 -3.70 16.10
N ILE A 428 22.69 -3.22 17.11
CA ILE A 428 21.36 -3.71 17.48
C ILE A 428 20.33 -2.67 17.08
N TYR A 429 19.31 -3.12 16.37
CA TYR A 429 18.16 -2.32 15.95
C TYR A 429 16.90 -2.90 16.57
N LYS A 430 15.96 -2.03 16.94
CA LYS A 430 14.55 -2.37 17.15
C LYS A 430 13.75 -1.60 16.12
N GLY A 431 12.96 -2.30 15.31
CA GLY A 431 12.35 -1.65 14.15
C GLY A 431 13.38 -1.44 13.03
N VAL A 432 13.45 -0.21 12.51
CA VAL A 432 14.51 0.25 11.60
C VAL A 432 15.53 1.17 12.28
N GLN A 433 15.33 1.49 13.57
CA GLN A 433 16.20 2.44 14.29
C GLN A 433 17.38 1.73 14.96
N PRO A 434 18.62 2.24 14.82
CA PRO A 434 19.75 1.78 15.60
C PRO A 434 19.56 2.17 17.07
N LYS A 435 19.83 1.24 17.98
CA LYS A 435 19.68 1.45 19.43
C LYS A 435 20.97 1.26 20.19
N ALA A 436 21.85 0.36 19.74
CA ALA A 436 23.16 0.17 20.35
C ALA A 436 24.20 -0.25 19.31
N GLU A 437 25.44 0.14 19.54
CA GLU A 437 26.61 -0.25 18.76
C GLU A 437 27.71 -0.71 19.71
N PHE A 438 28.31 -1.86 19.41
CA PHE A 438 29.36 -2.48 20.21
C PHE A 438 30.54 -2.82 19.32
N LYS A 439 31.74 -2.48 19.80
CA LYS A 439 32.98 -2.98 19.23
C LYS A 439 33.43 -4.21 20.00
N CYS A 440 33.11 -5.38 19.46
CA CYS A 440 33.55 -6.65 20.01
C CYS A 440 35.01 -6.92 19.60
N PHE A 441 35.77 -7.55 20.49
CA PHE A 441 37.19 -7.95 20.29
C PHE A 441 38.27 -6.86 20.34
N LYS A 442 38.09 -5.69 21.00
CA LYS A 442 39.17 -4.70 21.26
C LYS A 442 40.52 -5.39 21.54
N GLY A 443 41.38 -5.52 20.51
CA GLY A 443 42.71 -6.11 20.60
C GLY A 443 42.94 -7.57 20.16
N ALA A 444 42.12 -8.24 19.35
CA ALA A 444 42.54 -9.53 18.77
C ALA A 444 43.51 -9.36 17.57
N GLU A 445 44.81 -9.52 17.79
CA GLU A 445 45.80 -9.48 16.70
C GLU A 445 45.94 -10.88 16.05
N GLN A 446 45.89 -10.93 14.72
CA GLN A 446 46.26 -12.14 13.98
C GLN A 446 47.72 -12.48 14.29
N TYR A 447 48.03 -13.75 14.59
CA TYR A 447 49.42 -14.14 14.71
C TYR A 447 50.17 -13.82 13.41
N PRO A 448 51.35 -13.17 13.48
CA PRO A 448 52.22 -13.00 12.33
C PRO A 448 52.40 -14.33 11.61
N LEU A 449 52.47 -14.33 10.28
CA LEU A 449 52.52 -15.54 9.46
C LEU A 449 53.49 -16.59 10.01
N SER A 450 54.66 -16.16 10.49
CA SER A 450 55.67 -17.00 11.13
C SER A 450 55.19 -17.70 12.41
N LYS A 451 54.48 -17.00 13.31
CA LYS A 451 53.91 -17.58 14.54
C LYS A 451 52.69 -18.46 14.25
N ASN A 452 51.87 -18.08 13.27
CA ASN A 452 50.74 -18.88 12.81
C ASN A 452 51.22 -20.22 12.21
N LEU A 453 52.31 -20.20 11.45
CA LEU A 453 52.96 -21.42 10.92
C LEU A 453 53.51 -22.31 12.02
N VAL A 454 54.08 -21.73 13.09
CA VAL A 454 54.57 -22.51 14.25
C VAL A 454 53.41 -23.17 15.00
N LEU A 455 52.29 -22.46 15.20
CA LEU A 455 51.09 -23.03 15.80
C LEU A 455 50.49 -24.16 14.95
N MET A 456 50.35 -23.92 13.63
CA MET A 456 49.94 -24.96 12.69
C MET A 456 50.88 -26.16 12.70
N ALA A 457 52.20 -25.94 12.77
CA ALA A 457 53.17 -27.02 12.88
C ALA A 457 53.02 -27.79 14.20
N GLY A 458 52.72 -27.10 15.31
CA GLY A 458 52.42 -27.71 16.60
C GLY A 458 51.15 -28.55 16.59
N GLU A 459 50.06 -28.05 15.99
CA GLU A 459 48.82 -28.80 15.81
C GLU A 459 49.04 -30.03 14.92
N MET A 460 49.73 -29.86 13.79
CA MET A 460 50.09 -30.95 12.90
C MET A 460 50.99 -31.97 13.57
N ALA A 461 51.95 -31.55 14.40
CA ALA A 461 52.80 -32.44 15.18
C ALA A 461 51.99 -33.20 16.24
N THR A 462 50.99 -32.56 16.85
CA THR A 462 50.11 -33.18 17.85
C THR A 462 49.18 -34.21 17.21
N ILE A 463 48.57 -33.86 16.07
CA ILE A 463 47.78 -34.78 15.25
C ILE A 463 48.68 -35.94 14.82
N PHE A 464 49.87 -35.65 14.29
CA PHE A 464 50.83 -36.67 13.88
C PHE A 464 51.25 -37.59 15.04
N LEU A 465 51.56 -37.07 16.23
CA LEU A 465 51.87 -37.89 17.41
C LEU A 465 50.68 -38.75 17.85
N THR A 466 49.47 -38.20 17.79
CA THR A 466 48.24 -38.92 18.12
C THR A 466 47.97 -40.04 17.10
N LEU A 467 48.21 -39.76 15.82
CA LEU A 467 48.14 -40.74 14.75
C LEU A 467 49.23 -41.81 14.87
N MET A 468 50.46 -41.44 15.25
CA MET A 468 51.58 -42.36 15.46
C MET A 468 51.37 -43.27 16.67
N THR A 469 50.78 -42.75 17.76
CA THR A 469 50.41 -43.57 18.93
C THR A 469 49.26 -44.53 18.64
N LEU A 470 48.29 -44.13 17.81
CA LEU A 470 47.25 -45.01 17.27
C LEU A 470 47.82 -46.06 16.29
N ALA A 471 48.73 -45.63 15.41
CA ALA A 471 49.39 -46.47 14.42
C ALA A 471 50.29 -47.54 15.06
N ALA A 472 50.96 -47.22 16.17
CA ALA A 472 51.75 -48.16 16.94
C ALA A 472 50.92 -49.37 17.45
N ARG A 473 49.60 -49.21 17.60
CA ARG A 473 48.68 -50.30 17.96
C ARG A 473 48.07 -51.00 16.74
N LYS A 474 47.91 -50.32 15.59
CA LYS A 474 47.32 -50.87 14.36
C LYS A 474 47.94 -50.21 13.11
N PRO A 475 49.05 -50.74 12.57
CA PRO A 475 49.81 -50.09 11.49
C PRO A 475 49.07 -50.01 10.14
N ILE A 476 48.04 -50.84 9.93
CA ILE A 476 47.22 -50.83 8.70
C ILE A 476 46.42 -49.53 8.54
N LEU A 477 46.18 -48.77 9.63
CA LEU A 477 45.42 -47.52 9.58
C LEU A 477 46.26 -46.31 9.15
N ILE A 478 47.58 -46.46 8.97
CA ILE A 478 48.49 -45.34 8.65
C ILE A 478 48.15 -44.66 7.31
N PRO A 479 47.96 -45.38 6.18
CA PRO A 479 47.69 -44.73 4.89
C PRO A 479 46.38 -43.92 4.84
N PRO A 480 45.22 -44.42 5.31
CA PRO A 480 43.99 -43.63 5.29
C PRO A 480 44.03 -42.45 6.27
N LEU A 481 44.73 -42.58 7.42
CA LEU A 481 44.87 -41.48 8.37
C LEU A 481 45.78 -40.36 7.86
N LEU A 482 46.86 -40.69 7.13
CA LEU A 482 47.69 -39.69 6.46
C LEU A 482 46.94 -38.96 5.34
N LEU A 483 46.08 -39.67 4.60
CA LEU A 483 45.20 -39.07 3.60
C LEU A 483 44.21 -38.09 4.22
N ILE A 484 43.60 -38.45 5.36
CA ILE A 484 42.71 -37.55 6.13
C ILE A 484 43.47 -36.33 6.63
N GLY A 485 44.68 -36.50 7.17
CA GLY A 485 45.54 -35.40 7.61
C GLY A 485 45.90 -34.43 6.47
N PHE A 486 46.21 -34.96 5.29
CA PHE A 486 46.49 -34.15 4.09
C PHE A 486 45.24 -33.41 3.59
N LEU A 487 44.07 -34.07 3.61
CA LEU A 487 42.80 -33.44 3.24
C LEU A 487 42.40 -32.34 4.23
N MET A 488 42.60 -32.54 5.53
CA MET A 488 42.39 -31.52 6.56
C MET A 488 43.33 -30.32 6.38
N PHE A 489 44.60 -30.55 6.02
CA PHE A 489 45.56 -29.49 5.72
C PHE A 489 45.15 -28.66 4.50
N LYS A 490 44.69 -29.31 3.43
CA LYS A 490 44.24 -28.61 2.21
C LYS A 490 42.94 -27.81 2.41
N TYR A 491 42.08 -28.22 3.36
CA TYR A 491 40.82 -27.54 3.69
C TYR A 491 40.94 -26.46 4.78
N ASN A 492 42.01 -26.47 5.59
CA ASN A 492 42.23 -25.49 6.66
C ASN A 492 43.19 -24.36 6.24
N GLN A 493 42.70 -23.41 5.46
CA GLN A 493 43.24 -22.04 5.49
C GLN A 493 42.79 -21.33 6.78
N ARG A 494 43.14 -21.88 7.94
CA ARG A 494 42.78 -21.29 9.24
C ARG A 494 43.84 -20.29 9.69
N HIS A 495 43.41 -19.15 10.20
CA HIS A 495 44.28 -18.19 10.87
C HIS A 495 44.06 -18.30 12.38
N HIS A 496 45.16 -18.34 13.14
CA HIS A 496 45.12 -18.29 14.60
C HIS A 496 45.15 -16.83 15.05
N TYR A 497 44.27 -16.49 15.99
CA TYR A 497 44.14 -15.16 16.59
C TYR A 497 44.49 -15.25 18.08
N PHE A 498 45.06 -14.18 18.63
CA PHE A 498 45.22 -14.04 20.08
C PHE A 498 44.60 -12.73 20.55
N LEU A 499 43.90 -12.77 21.68
CA LEU A 499 43.40 -11.57 22.33
C LEU A 499 44.52 -10.89 23.07
N LYS A 500 44.72 -9.60 22.80
CA LYS A 500 45.45 -8.70 23.66
C LYS A 500 44.55 -8.43 24.88
N PRO A 501 45.06 -8.57 26.12
CA PRO A 501 44.28 -8.22 27.29
C PRO A 501 43.94 -6.71 27.22
N SER A 502 42.65 -6.41 27.09
CA SER A 502 42.13 -5.05 27.20
C SER A 502 42.12 -4.67 28.68
N TYR A 503 43.16 -3.98 29.15
CA TYR A 503 43.10 -3.27 30.43
C TYR A 503 42.41 -1.92 30.25
N GLU A 504 41.18 -1.94 29.76
CA GLU A 504 40.27 -0.80 29.83
C GLU A 504 38.96 -1.34 30.39
N LEU A 505 38.86 -1.33 31.71
CA LEU A 505 37.57 -1.25 32.39
C LEU A 505 37.01 0.12 31.98
N GLU A 506 36.07 0.14 31.03
CA GLU A 506 35.08 1.21 31.01
C GLU A 506 34.23 0.99 32.27
N GLU A 507 34.65 1.65 33.36
CA GLU A 507 33.77 1.96 34.47
C GLU A 507 32.65 2.85 33.93
N ASP A 508 31.54 2.25 33.52
CA ASP A 508 30.25 2.91 33.54
C ASP A 508 29.15 1.86 33.63
N SER A 509 28.88 1.44 34.86
CA SER A 509 27.54 1.18 35.40
C SER A 509 27.59 0.40 36.72
N GLN A 510 27.51 1.13 37.83
CA GLN A 510 26.79 0.68 39.03
C GLN A 510 26.29 1.92 39.79
N PRO A 511 25.16 1.82 40.50
CA PRO A 511 23.82 1.43 40.09
C PRO A 511 22.93 2.62 39.67
#